data_AF-A0A3N5X7Q3-F1
#
_entry.id   AF-A0A3N5X7Q3-F1
#
_cell.length_a   1.000
_cell.length_b   1.000
_cell.length_c   1.000
_cell.angle_alpha   90.00
_cell.angle_beta   90.00
_cell.angle_gamma   90.00
#
_symmetry.space_group_name_H-M   'P 1'
#
loop_
_entity.id
_entity.type
_entity.pdbx_description
1 polymer ?
#
loop_
_entity_poly.entity_id
_entity_poly.type
_entity_poly.pdbx_seq_one_letter_code
_entity_poly.pdbx_strand_id
1 'polypeptide(L)'
;GIPAERLPEFRKYLSQVAAETSRAGRIVTDLLAFSRRSKPAAAEADLNKIVDTTLSLVDHKLRLINIEIEKNLAGRLPTLVCDAPQIQQVVLNLVLNAAEALTGKPKGKVIVRTYPVSDGVVLEVEDNGEGISRENLSKIFDPFFTTKEEGKGVGLGLAVVYGIVKSHGGDVEVTSTPKVGTVFRVTLPLVSDESPAGKQGISELKQPA
;
A
#
# COMPACT_ATOMS: atom_id res chain seq x y z
N GLY A 1 22.09 37.30 1.37
CA GLY A 1 22.25 35.84 1.23
C GLY A 1 22.30 35.21 2.60
N ILE A 2 21.96 33.92 2.74
CA ILE A 2 22.07 33.19 4.01
C ILE A 2 23.56 33.13 4.41
N PRO A 3 23.93 33.50 5.65
CA PRO A 3 25.32 33.40 6.12
C PRO A 3 25.85 31.97 5.96
N ALA A 4 27.10 31.81 5.52
CA ALA A 4 27.67 30.51 5.18
C ALA A 4 27.64 29.52 6.36
N GLU A 5 27.84 30.02 7.57
CA GLU A 5 27.76 29.29 8.84
C GLU A 5 26.36 28.76 9.19
N ARG A 6 25.30 29.37 8.63
CA ARG A 6 23.90 28.96 8.84
C ARG A 6 23.33 28.10 7.72
N LEU A 7 24.07 27.91 6.61
CA LEU A 7 23.64 27.05 5.50
C LEU A 7 23.29 25.61 5.95
N PRO A 8 24.07 24.94 6.82
CA PRO A 8 23.73 23.60 7.30
C PRO A 8 22.41 23.58 8.08
N GLU A 9 22.22 24.57 8.96
CA GLU A 9 21.00 24.74 9.76
C GLU A 9 19.78 24.96 8.85
N PHE A 10 19.91 25.85 7.87
CA PHE A 10 18.85 26.17 6.92
C PHE A 10 18.48 24.96 6.03
N ARG A 11 19.47 24.19 5.57
CA ARG A 11 19.25 22.93 4.84
C ARG A 11 18.50 21.92 5.70
N LYS A 12 18.84 21.81 6.99
CA LYS A 12 18.14 20.93 7.93
C LYS A 12 16.68 21.34 8.08
N TYR A 13 16.38 22.63 8.30
CA TYR A 13 14.99 23.09 8.40
C TYR A 13 14.20 22.89 7.10
N LEU A 14 14.79 23.19 5.94
CA LEU A 14 14.14 22.93 4.65
C LEU A 14 13.83 21.45 4.44
N SER A 15 14.74 20.58 4.85
CA SER A 15 14.53 19.12 4.78
C SER A 15 13.39 18.67 5.69
N GLN A 16 13.30 19.24 6.90
CA GLN A 16 12.20 18.98 7.84
C GLN A 16 10.85 19.48 7.28
N VAL A 17 10.80 20.71 6.74
CA VAL A 17 9.59 21.26 6.13
C VAL A 17 9.13 20.44 4.94
N ALA A 18 10.05 20.01 4.07
CA ALA A 18 9.74 19.14 2.94
C ALA A 18 9.19 17.78 3.40
N ALA A 19 9.79 17.19 4.44
CA ALA A 19 9.31 15.93 5.02
C ALA A 19 7.90 16.05 5.60
N GLU A 20 7.63 17.08 6.41
CA GLU A 20 6.32 17.29 7.02
C GLU A 20 5.23 17.67 6.00
N THR A 21 5.58 18.42 4.96
CA THR A 21 4.64 18.75 3.87
C THR A 21 4.27 17.49 3.08
N SER A 22 5.25 16.63 2.78
CA SER A 22 5.00 15.34 2.12
C SER A 22 4.14 14.43 2.99
N ARG A 23 4.38 14.41 4.31
CA ARG A 23 3.58 13.66 5.28
C ARG A 23 2.14 14.16 5.34
N ALA A 24 1.92 15.47 5.48
CA ALA A 24 0.58 16.06 5.49
C ALA A 24 -0.19 15.76 4.21
N GLY A 25 0.46 15.88 3.04
CA GLY A 25 -0.14 15.51 1.77
C GLY A 25 -0.59 14.05 1.73
N ARG A 26 0.22 13.11 2.24
CA ARG A 26 -0.16 11.70 2.34
C ARG A 26 -1.37 11.49 3.23
N ILE A 27 -1.40 12.12 4.41
CA ILE A 27 -2.53 12.00 5.35
C ILE A 27 -3.83 12.45 4.71
N VAL A 28 -3.80 13.59 4.01
CA VAL A 28 -4.98 14.11 3.29
C VAL A 28 -5.40 13.14 2.18
N THR A 29 -4.46 12.63 1.40
CA THR A 29 -4.73 11.63 0.35
C THR A 29 -5.35 10.36 0.93
N ASP A 30 -4.78 9.81 1.99
CA ASP A 30 -5.27 8.59 2.65
C ASP A 30 -6.67 8.80 3.23
N LEU A 31 -6.91 9.95 3.88
CA LEU A 31 -8.22 10.30 4.42
C LEU A 31 -9.28 10.47 3.32
N LEU A 32 -8.90 11.11 2.21
CA LEU A 32 -9.79 11.27 1.04
C LEU A 32 -10.05 9.92 0.37
N ALA A 33 -9.04 9.05 0.22
CA ALA A 33 -9.19 7.71 -0.33
C ALA A 33 -10.10 6.84 0.54
N PHE A 34 -9.96 6.93 1.87
CA PHE A 34 -10.83 6.25 2.83
C PHE A 34 -12.27 6.79 2.80
N SER A 35 -12.45 8.12 2.73
CA SER A 35 -13.77 8.77 2.75
C SER A 35 -14.54 8.58 1.43
N ARG A 36 -13.83 8.51 0.29
CA ARG A 36 -14.45 8.34 -1.02
C ARG A 36 -15.01 6.94 -1.21
N ARG A 37 -16.30 6.79 -0.93
CA ARG A 37 -17.14 5.68 -1.43
C ARG A 37 -17.58 5.90 -2.89
N SER A 38 -16.70 6.42 -3.76
CA SER A 38 -17.00 6.52 -5.19
C SER A 38 -16.82 5.15 -5.85
N LYS A 39 -17.73 4.76 -6.75
CA LYS A 39 -17.54 3.56 -7.58
C LYS A 39 -16.19 3.67 -8.29
N PRO A 40 -15.33 2.63 -8.25
CA PRO A 40 -14.07 2.63 -8.99
C PRO A 40 -14.32 3.01 -10.45
N ALA A 41 -13.48 3.87 -11.01
CA ALA A 41 -13.50 4.15 -12.44
C ALA A 41 -12.85 2.98 -13.18
N ALA A 42 -13.56 1.84 -13.19
CA ALA A 42 -13.02 0.57 -13.61
C ALA A 42 -12.82 0.56 -15.13
N ALA A 43 -11.58 0.33 -15.54
CA ALA A 43 -11.17 0.22 -16.93
C ALA A 43 -10.16 -0.92 -17.08
N GLU A 44 -10.00 -1.42 -18.31
CA GLU A 44 -8.95 -2.37 -18.63
C GLU A 44 -7.58 -1.79 -18.30
N ALA A 45 -6.78 -2.54 -17.54
CA ALA A 45 -5.47 -2.14 -17.08
C ALA A 45 -4.50 -3.33 -16.99
N ASP A 46 -3.23 -3.02 -17.22
CA ASP A 46 -2.10 -3.93 -17.05
C ASP A 46 -1.48 -3.71 -15.66
N LEU A 47 -1.57 -4.73 -14.80
CA LEU A 47 -1.02 -4.68 -13.44
C LEU A 47 0.50 -4.47 -13.43
N ASN A 48 1.24 -5.10 -14.34
CA ASN A 48 2.70 -4.92 -14.39
C ASN A 48 3.04 -3.47 -14.72
N LYS A 49 2.32 -2.86 -15.66
CA LYS A 49 2.51 -1.45 -15.99
C LYS A 49 2.22 -0.53 -14.81
N ILE A 50 1.17 -0.81 -14.02
CA ILE A 50 0.85 -0.07 -12.80
C ILE A 50 1.99 -0.22 -11.78
N VAL A 51 2.46 -1.44 -11.55
CA VAL A 51 3.56 -1.73 -10.62
C VAL A 51 4.83 -1.00 -11.06
N ASP A 52 5.23 -1.12 -12.32
CA ASP A 52 6.44 -0.49 -12.83
C ASP A 52 6.41 1.04 -12.73
N THR A 53 5.29 1.64 -13.11
CA THR A 53 5.09 3.09 -13.01
C THR A 53 5.19 3.52 -11.55
N THR A 54 4.52 2.80 -10.64
CA THR A 54 4.52 3.14 -9.20
C THR A 54 5.91 3.01 -8.60
N LEU A 55 6.62 1.92 -8.90
CA LEU A 55 7.96 1.69 -8.37
C LEU A 55 8.94 2.76 -8.85
N SER A 56 8.83 3.20 -10.12
CA SER A 56 9.68 4.27 -10.65
C SER A 56 9.60 5.59 -9.87
N LEU A 57 8.46 5.86 -9.22
CA LEU A 57 8.24 7.07 -8.42
C LEU A 57 8.98 7.04 -7.08
N VAL A 58 9.22 5.85 -6.52
CA VAL A 58 9.82 5.68 -5.17
C VAL A 58 11.24 5.14 -5.21
N ASP A 59 11.65 4.54 -6.33
CA ASP A 59 12.91 3.84 -6.53
C ASP A 59 14.15 4.68 -6.15
N HIS A 60 14.23 5.93 -6.62
CA HIS A 60 15.33 6.83 -6.25
C HIS A 60 15.38 7.11 -4.74
N LYS A 61 14.22 7.34 -4.12
CA LYS A 61 14.13 7.62 -2.68
C LYS A 61 14.54 6.41 -1.85
N LEU A 62 14.14 5.21 -2.26
CA LEU A 62 14.47 3.97 -1.55
C LEU A 62 15.95 3.64 -1.63
N ARG A 63 16.60 3.87 -2.78
CA ARG A 63 18.05 3.76 -2.90
C ARG A 63 18.82 4.70 -1.97
N LEU A 64 18.35 5.93 -1.78
CA LEU A 64 19.01 6.89 -0.87
C LEU A 64 19.02 6.43 0.59
N ILE A 65 18.12 5.53 0.97
CA ILE A 65 18.06 4.92 2.30
C ILE A 65 18.56 3.46 2.32
N ASN A 66 19.34 3.07 1.31
CA ASN A 66 19.95 1.73 1.17
C ASN A 66 18.94 0.57 1.13
N ILE A 67 17.80 0.80 0.48
CA ILE A 67 16.80 -0.25 0.22
C ILE A 67 16.84 -0.63 -1.26
N GLU A 68 17.05 -1.91 -1.53
CA GLU A 68 17.00 -2.50 -2.86
C GLU A 68 15.58 -2.97 -3.18
N ILE A 69 15.10 -2.67 -4.39
CA ILE A 69 13.83 -3.18 -4.93
C ILE A 69 14.14 -4.24 -5.96
N GLU A 70 13.71 -5.48 -5.71
CA GLU A 70 13.73 -6.57 -6.68
C GLU A 70 12.32 -6.73 -7.30
N LYS A 71 12.26 -6.83 -8.63
CA LYS A 71 11.01 -7.03 -9.37
C LYS A 71 10.97 -8.42 -9.98
N ASN A 72 10.02 -9.23 -9.55
CA ASN A 72 9.75 -10.55 -10.12
C ASN A 72 8.34 -10.55 -10.72
N LEU A 73 8.20 -9.82 -11.83
CA LEU A 73 6.92 -9.67 -12.52
C LEU A 73 6.75 -10.77 -13.56
N ALA A 74 5.59 -11.43 -13.59
CA ALA A 74 5.29 -12.41 -14.63
C ALA A 74 5.35 -11.77 -16.02
N GLY A 75 5.94 -12.47 -17.00
CA GLY A 75 6.12 -11.92 -18.35
C GLY A 75 4.81 -11.60 -19.09
N ARG A 76 3.71 -12.25 -18.71
CA ARG A 76 2.36 -11.92 -19.19
C ARG A 76 1.35 -12.16 -18.07
N LEU A 77 0.46 -11.19 -17.87
CA LEU A 77 -0.71 -11.30 -17.02
C LEU A 77 -1.98 -11.11 -17.85
N PRO A 78 -3.11 -11.71 -17.44
CA PRO A 78 -4.42 -11.32 -17.95
C PRO A 78 -4.73 -9.85 -17.60
N THR A 79 -5.47 -9.19 -18.47
CA THR A 79 -5.92 -7.81 -18.27
C THR A 79 -6.90 -7.75 -17.10
N LEU A 80 -6.72 -6.79 -16.19
CA LEU A 80 -7.65 -6.51 -15.11
C LEU A 80 -8.63 -5.42 -15.51
N VAL A 81 -9.84 -5.45 -14.96
CA VAL A 81 -10.75 -4.32 -14.98
C VAL A 81 -10.71 -3.67 -13.60
N CYS A 82 -10.00 -2.56 -13.48
CA CYS A 82 -9.76 -1.90 -12.19
C CYS A 82 -9.63 -0.38 -12.33
N ASP A 83 -9.69 0.32 -11.21
CA ASP A 83 -9.31 1.74 -11.12
C ASP A 83 -7.79 1.82 -10.91
N ALA A 84 -7.05 2.02 -11.99
CA ALA A 84 -5.58 2.00 -11.98
C ALA A 84 -4.96 2.98 -10.96
N PRO A 85 -5.43 4.24 -10.79
CA PRO A 85 -5.00 5.10 -9.69
C PRO A 85 -5.15 4.49 -8.29
N GLN A 86 -6.24 3.77 -8.01
CA GLN A 86 -6.43 3.10 -6.72
C GLN A 86 -5.45 1.93 -6.55
N ILE A 87 -5.24 1.11 -7.58
CA ILE A 87 -4.25 0.02 -7.52
C ILE A 87 -2.82 0.56 -7.37
N GLN A 88 -2.50 1.68 -8.01
CA GLN A 88 -1.25 2.40 -7.78
C GLN A 88 -1.09 2.83 -6.31
N GLN A 89 -2.15 3.30 -5.66
CA GLN A 89 -2.14 3.62 -4.23
C GLN A 89 -1.90 2.38 -3.36
N VAL A 90 -2.47 1.22 -3.72
CA VAL A 90 -2.20 -0.06 -3.02
C VAL A 90 -0.72 -0.41 -3.10
N VAL A 91 -0.15 -0.40 -4.30
CA VAL A 91 1.28 -0.70 -4.51
C VAL A 91 2.15 0.26 -3.71
N LEU A 92 1.85 1.56 -3.77
CA LEU A 92 2.59 2.59 -3.05
C LEU A 92 2.55 2.38 -1.53
N ASN A 93 1.37 2.13 -0.97
CA ASN A 93 1.20 1.94 0.47
C ASN A 93 1.94 0.70 0.97
N LEU A 94 1.87 -0.42 0.22
CA LEU A 94 2.58 -1.64 0.57
C LEU A 94 4.10 -1.46 0.50
N VAL A 95 4.61 -0.83 -0.56
CA VAL A 95 6.06 -0.59 -0.73
C VAL A 95 6.59 0.39 0.31
N LEU A 96 5.84 1.44 0.65
CA LEU A 96 6.25 2.38 1.70
C LEU A 96 6.22 1.72 3.07
N ASN A 97 5.23 0.88 3.38
CA ASN A 97 5.19 0.12 4.63
C ASN A 97 6.38 -0.84 4.73
N ALA A 98 6.68 -1.56 3.65
CA ALA A 98 7.86 -2.41 3.53
C ALA A 98 9.15 -1.60 3.79
N ALA A 99 9.30 -0.45 3.14
CA ALA A 99 10.47 0.40 3.32
C ALA A 99 10.62 0.96 4.75
N GLU A 100 9.51 1.33 5.39
CA GLU A 100 9.52 1.81 6.76
C GLU A 100 9.95 0.72 7.74
N ALA A 101 9.53 -0.54 7.52
CA ALA A 101 9.94 -1.71 8.31
C ALA A 101 11.44 -2.07 8.15
N LEU A 102 12.13 -1.46 7.18
CA LEU A 102 13.55 -1.63 6.90
C LEU A 102 14.42 -0.50 7.48
N THR A 103 13.83 0.47 8.18
CA THR A 103 14.56 1.61 8.74
C THR A 103 15.70 1.13 9.66
N GLY A 104 16.94 1.54 9.36
CA GLY A 104 18.13 1.15 10.13
C GLY A 104 18.70 -0.23 9.78
N LYS A 105 18.11 -0.95 8.81
CA LYS A 105 18.63 -2.24 8.33
C LYS A 105 19.69 -2.03 7.24
N PRO A 106 20.92 -2.57 7.38
CA PRO A 106 22.02 -2.30 6.44
C PRO A 106 21.86 -2.99 5.07
N LYS A 107 20.98 -3.99 4.95
CA LYS A 107 20.68 -4.72 3.72
C LYS A 107 19.17 -4.82 3.53
N GLY A 108 18.53 -3.66 3.41
CA GLY A 108 17.08 -3.60 3.21
C GLY A 108 16.72 -4.07 1.82
N LYS A 109 15.77 -5.00 1.73
CA LYS A 109 15.30 -5.57 0.47
C LYS A 109 13.78 -5.62 0.46
N VAL A 110 13.20 -5.08 -0.61
CA VAL A 110 11.78 -5.21 -0.94
C VAL A 110 11.67 -6.00 -2.24
N ILE A 111 10.88 -7.06 -2.23
CA ILE A 111 10.62 -7.88 -3.42
C ILE A 111 9.17 -7.68 -3.82
N VAL A 112 8.95 -7.24 -5.06
CA VAL A 112 7.60 -7.09 -5.62
C VAL A 112 7.39 -8.18 -6.66
N ARG A 113 6.36 -8.99 -6.48
CA ARG A 113 6.02 -10.08 -7.42
C ARG A 113 4.64 -9.87 -8.00
N THR A 114 4.47 -10.31 -9.24
CA THR A 114 3.16 -10.48 -9.84
C THR A 114 3.09 -11.81 -10.56
N TYR A 115 1.94 -12.49 -10.46
CA TYR A 115 1.73 -13.77 -11.14
C TYR A 115 0.23 -14.05 -11.34
N PRO A 116 -0.14 -14.82 -12.37
CA PRO A 116 -1.52 -15.23 -12.57
C PRO A 116 -1.89 -16.34 -11.57
N VAL A 117 -3.16 -16.36 -11.17
CA VAL A 117 -3.80 -17.46 -10.43
C VAL A 117 -5.05 -17.90 -11.20
N SER A 118 -5.75 -18.94 -10.75
CA SER A 118 -6.90 -19.51 -11.47
C SER A 118 -7.94 -18.48 -11.87
N ASP A 119 -8.32 -17.61 -10.94
CA ASP A 119 -9.47 -16.70 -11.07
C ASP A 119 -9.05 -15.22 -10.99
N GLY A 120 -7.77 -14.92 -11.21
CA GLY A 120 -7.24 -13.61 -10.90
C GLY A 120 -5.76 -13.43 -11.18
N VAL A 121 -5.24 -12.34 -10.64
CA VAL A 121 -3.81 -12.08 -10.55
C VAL A 121 -3.44 -11.74 -9.12
N VAL A 122 -2.19 -11.98 -8.79
CA VAL A 122 -1.62 -11.65 -7.49
C VAL A 122 -0.58 -10.55 -7.65
N LEU A 123 -0.60 -9.62 -6.70
CA LEU A 123 0.48 -8.70 -6.35
C LEU A 123 1.02 -9.08 -4.97
N GLU A 124 2.30 -9.39 -4.87
CA GLU A 124 2.99 -9.59 -3.59
C GLU A 124 4.01 -8.49 -3.35
N VAL A 125 4.08 -8.02 -2.10
CA VAL A 125 5.14 -7.16 -1.60
C VAL A 125 5.74 -7.84 -0.37
N GLU A 126 6.99 -8.25 -0.49
CA GLU A 126 7.79 -8.85 0.58
C GLU A 126 8.87 -7.87 1.04
N ASP A 127 9.03 -7.75 2.34
CA ASP A 127 10.18 -7.10 2.97
C ASP A 127 10.95 -8.09 3.85
N ASN A 128 12.25 -7.85 3.98
CA ASN A 128 13.07 -8.50 4.99
C ASN A 128 13.19 -7.64 6.26
N GLY A 129 12.13 -6.94 6.69
CA GLY A 129 12.14 -5.98 7.79
C GLY A 129 12.04 -6.60 9.19
N GLU A 130 11.50 -5.81 10.12
CA GLU A 130 11.29 -6.21 11.51
C GLU A 130 10.13 -7.19 11.72
N GLY A 131 9.27 -7.38 10.73
CA GLY A 131 8.07 -8.21 10.84
C GLY A 131 7.02 -7.63 11.79
N ILE A 132 5.92 -8.37 11.97
CA ILE A 132 4.74 -7.97 12.74
C ILE A 132 4.51 -9.01 13.84
N SER A 133 4.24 -8.56 15.07
CA SER A 133 3.88 -9.45 16.16
C SER A 133 2.52 -10.12 15.90
N ARG A 134 2.35 -11.36 16.40
CA ARG A 134 1.10 -12.11 16.20
C ARG A 134 -0.14 -11.37 16.71
N GLU A 135 -0.01 -10.66 17.83
CA GLU A 135 -1.09 -9.89 18.45
C GLU A 135 -1.56 -8.69 17.60
N ASN A 136 -0.69 -8.20 16.72
CA ASN A 136 -0.97 -7.05 15.88
C ASN A 136 -1.54 -7.45 14.51
N LEU A 137 -1.31 -8.68 14.04
CA LEU A 137 -1.75 -9.15 12.71
C LEU A 137 -3.25 -8.95 12.46
N SER A 138 -4.10 -9.15 13.47
CA SER A 138 -5.55 -8.97 13.32
C SER A 138 -5.99 -7.50 13.29
N LYS A 139 -5.11 -6.57 13.66
CA LYS A 139 -5.41 -5.13 13.82
C LYS A 139 -4.76 -4.26 12.76
N ILE A 140 -3.81 -4.77 11.99
CA ILE A 140 -3.02 -3.95 11.05
C ILE A 140 -3.85 -3.26 9.96
N PHE A 141 -5.05 -3.77 9.68
CA PHE A 141 -5.99 -3.18 8.73
C PHE A 141 -7.02 -2.25 9.39
N ASP A 142 -7.04 -2.18 10.72
CA ASP A 142 -7.93 -1.29 11.46
C ASP A 142 -7.51 0.17 11.22
N PRO A 143 -8.45 1.06 10.88
CA PRO A 143 -8.13 2.48 10.69
C PRO A 143 -7.46 3.06 11.94
N PHE A 144 -6.42 3.86 11.72
CA PHE A 144 -5.63 4.54 12.75
C PHE A 144 -4.77 3.61 13.63
N PHE A 145 -4.78 2.31 13.40
CA PHE A 145 -3.88 1.41 14.10
C PHE A 145 -2.43 1.63 13.64
N THR A 146 -1.53 1.87 14.58
CA THR A 146 -0.10 1.94 14.30
C THR A 146 0.72 1.53 15.52
N THR A 147 1.83 0.84 15.28
CA THR A 147 2.85 0.52 16.30
C THR A 147 4.00 1.53 16.30
N LYS A 148 3.94 2.54 15.43
CA LYS A 148 4.98 3.54 15.25
C LYS A 148 4.87 4.59 16.35
N GLU A 149 6.00 5.22 16.67
CA GLU A 149 6.03 6.36 17.59
C GLU A 149 5.05 7.46 17.13
N GLU A 150 4.53 8.21 18.10
CA GLU A 150 3.63 9.33 17.83
C GLU A 150 4.22 10.26 16.76
N GLY A 151 3.42 10.56 15.73
CA GLY A 151 3.84 11.37 14.60
C GLY A 151 4.52 10.62 13.46
N LYS A 152 5.04 9.40 13.64
CA LYS A 152 5.71 8.66 12.55
C LYS A 152 4.78 7.83 11.66
N GLY A 153 3.52 7.65 12.05
CA GLY A 153 2.50 7.00 11.21
C GLY A 153 1.10 7.38 11.68
N VAL A 154 0.17 7.54 10.73
CA VAL A 154 -1.26 7.82 11.03
C VAL A 154 -2.09 6.54 11.05
N GLY A 155 -1.52 5.40 10.65
CA GLY A 155 -2.22 4.10 10.68
C GLY A 155 -3.31 3.96 9.62
N LEU A 156 -3.28 4.74 8.54
CA LEU A 156 -4.29 4.66 7.47
C LEU A 156 -3.85 3.83 6.25
N GLY A 157 -2.55 3.70 5.99
CA GLY A 157 -2.06 3.11 4.74
C GLY A 157 -2.60 1.70 4.45
N LEU A 158 -2.58 0.81 5.44
CA LEU A 158 -3.10 -0.56 5.29
C LEU A 158 -4.63 -0.63 5.29
N ALA A 159 -5.31 0.25 6.04
CA ALA A 159 -6.76 0.37 5.97
C ALA A 159 -7.23 0.81 4.56
N VAL A 160 -6.48 1.74 3.93
CA VAL A 160 -6.70 2.15 2.53
C VAL A 160 -6.46 0.99 1.58
N VAL A 161 -5.38 0.21 1.77
CA VAL A 161 -5.13 -1.02 0.98
C VAL A 161 -6.32 -1.96 1.08
N TYR A 162 -6.77 -2.27 2.29
CA TYR A 162 -7.91 -3.16 2.53
C TYR A 162 -9.18 -2.64 1.82
N GLY A 163 -9.50 -1.36 2.00
CA GLY A 163 -10.69 -0.75 1.39
C GLY A 163 -10.66 -0.79 -0.14
N ILE A 164 -9.53 -0.46 -0.76
CA ILE A 164 -9.36 -0.50 -2.22
C ILE A 164 -9.44 -1.93 -2.73
N VAL A 165 -8.73 -2.87 -2.10
CA VAL A 165 -8.72 -4.27 -2.56
C VAL A 165 -10.13 -4.86 -2.49
N LYS A 166 -10.86 -4.60 -1.40
CA LYS A 166 -12.26 -5.05 -1.26
C LYS A 166 -13.21 -4.38 -2.25
N SER A 167 -13.03 -3.10 -2.58
CA SER A 167 -13.86 -2.43 -3.60
C SER A 167 -13.66 -2.99 -5.00
N HIS A 168 -12.53 -3.66 -5.25
CA HIS A 168 -12.21 -4.39 -6.47
C HIS A 168 -12.58 -5.89 -6.41
N GLY A 169 -13.30 -6.32 -5.37
CA GLY A 169 -13.68 -7.73 -5.19
C GLY A 169 -12.51 -8.65 -4.81
N GLY A 170 -11.36 -8.08 -4.46
CA GLY A 170 -10.15 -8.82 -4.12
C GLY A 170 -10.05 -9.19 -2.65
N ASP A 171 -8.90 -9.80 -2.34
CA ASP A 171 -8.51 -10.13 -0.97
C ASP A 171 -7.07 -9.73 -0.67
N VAL A 172 -6.80 -9.45 0.60
CA VAL A 172 -5.46 -9.13 1.08
C VAL A 172 -5.11 -10.04 2.25
N GLU A 173 -4.01 -10.77 2.10
CA GLU A 173 -3.45 -11.66 3.09
C GLU A 173 -2.10 -11.14 3.57
N VAL A 174 -1.75 -11.44 4.81
CA VAL A 174 -0.46 -11.09 5.39
C VAL A 174 0.17 -12.31 6.04
N THR A 175 1.44 -12.56 5.73
CA THR A 175 2.27 -13.52 6.44
C THR A 175 3.47 -12.77 6.98
N SER A 176 3.68 -12.77 8.30
CA SER A 176 4.79 -12.06 8.91
C SER A 176 5.40 -12.87 10.04
N THR A 177 6.72 -12.79 10.15
CA THR A 177 7.47 -13.37 11.28
C THR A 177 8.36 -12.29 11.88
N PRO A 178 8.26 -12.04 13.20
CA PRO A 178 9.11 -11.05 13.87
C PRO A 178 10.60 -11.27 13.57
N LYS A 179 11.30 -10.18 13.24
CA LYS A 179 12.72 -10.08 12.86
C LYS A 179 13.12 -10.77 11.55
N VAL A 180 12.17 -11.38 10.84
CA VAL A 180 12.40 -12.03 9.54
C VAL A 180 11.91 -11.12 8.42
N GLY A 181 10.67 -10.65 8.52
CA GLY A 181 10.05 -9.83 7.48
C GLY A 181 8.55 -10.07 7.36
N THR A 182 7.95 -9.43 6.35
CA THR A 182 6.52 -9.52 6.06
C THR A 182 6.29 -9.73 4.58
N VAL A 183 5.26 -10.50 4.24
CA VAL A 183 4.72 -10.66 2.91
C VAL A 183 3.26 -10.23 2.94
N PHE A 184 2.93 -9.19 2.18
CA PHE A 184 1.55 -8.85 1.84
C PHE A 184 1.22 -9.44 0.48
N ARG A 185 0.10 -10.15 0.39
CA ARG A 185 -0.41 -10.73 -0.85
C ARG A 185 -1.77 -10.11 -1.14
N VAL A 186 -1.89 -9.48 -2.31
CA VAL A 186 -3.14 -8.93 -2.81
C VAL A 186 -3.58 -9.75 -4.01
N THR A 187 -4.77 -10.35 -3.92
CA THR A 187 -5.40 -11.11 -5.00
C THR A 187 -6.51 -10.27 -5.60
N LEU A 188 -6.43 -10.00 -6.91
CA LEU A 188 -7.44 -9.26 -7.66
C LEU A 188 -8.12 -10.23 -8.64
N PRO A 189 -9.45 -10.39 -8.56
CA PRO A 189 -10.16 -11.29 -9.45
C PRO A 189 -10.14 -10.74 -10.89
N LEU A 190 -10.15 -11.64 -11.86
CA LEU A 190 -10.61 -11.28 -13.19
C LEU A 190 -12.12 -11.02 -13.08
N VAL A 191 -12.62 -9.98 -13.74
CA VAL A 191 -14.08 -9.81 -13.82
C VAL A 191 -14.62 -11.00 -14.57
N SER A 192 -15.24 -11.92 -13.84
CA SER A 192 -16.09 -12.96 -14.41
C SER A 192 -17.32 -12.27 -15.02
N ASP A 193 -17.71 -12.63 -16.23
CA ASP A 193 -18.94 -12.18 -16.91
C ASP A 193 -20.23 -12.41 -16.09
N GLU A 194 -20.15 -13.06 -14.93
CA GLU A 194 -21.26 -13.17 -13.98
C GLU A 194 -21.34 -11.94 -13.07
N SER A 195 -21.98 -10.89 -13.60
CA SER A 195 -22.63 -9.89 -12.74
C SER A 195 -23.73 -10.56 -11.92
N PRO A 196 -23.75 -10.47 -10.57
CA PRO A 196 -24.98 -10.71 -9.84
C PRO A 196 -25.91 -9.51 -10.05
N ALA A 197 -26.66 -9.52 -11.14
CA ALA A 197 -27.83 -8.68 -11.30
C ALA A 197 -28.83 -9.03 -10.18
N GLY A 198 -29.12 -8.04 -9.33
CA GLY A 198 -30.37 -7.94 -8.58
C GLY A 198 -30.62 -9.00 -7.51
N LYS A 199 -30.25 -8.68 -6.26
CA LYS A 199 -31.15 -8.91 -5.13
C LYS A 199 -31.34 -7.62 -4.35
N GLN A 200 -32.33 -6.84 -4.77
CA GLN A 200 -33.09 -6.02 -3.85
C GLN A 200 -33.72 -6.99 -2.83
N GLY A 201 -33.42 -6.74 -1.56
CA GLY A 201 -33.94 -7.50 -0.43
C GLY A 201 -33.84 -6.62 0.81
N ILE A 202 -34.73 -5.65 0.89
CA ILE A 202 -35.01 -4.91 2.11
C ILE A 202 -35.75 -5.90 3.02
N SER A 203 -35.11 -6.40 4.08
CA SER A 203 -35.84 -7.05 5.17
C SER A 203 -35.11 -6.87 6.50
N GLU A 204 -35.68 -6.00 7.33
CA GLU A 204 -35.81 -6.13 8.78
C GLU A 204 -34.54 -6.20 9.64
N LEU A 205 -34.09 -5.03 10.08
CA LEU A 205 -33.43 -4.87 11.38
C LEU A 205 -34.51 -4.83 12.48
N LYS A 206 -34.73 -5.98 13.14
CA LYS A 206 -35.23 -6.00 14.52
C LYS A 206 -34.14 -5.46 15.44
N GLN A 207 -34.46 -4.39 16.17
CA GLN A 207 -33.67 -3.95 17.33
C GLN A 207 -33.90 -4.91 18.51
N PRO A 208 -32.88 -5.16 19.35
CA PRO A 208 -33.09 -5.63 20.71
C PRO A 208 -32.90 -4.47 21.71
N ALA A 209 -33.97 -4.11 22.41
CA ALA A 209 -34.02 -3.69 23.82
C ALA A 209 -35.47 -3.37 24.19
#